data_AF-A0A433H822-F1
#
_entry.id   AF-A0A433H822-F1
#
_cell.length_a   1.000
_cell.length_b   1.000
_cell.length_c   1.000
_cell.angle_alpha   90.00
_cell.angle_beta   90.00
_cell.angle_gamma   90.00
#
_symmetry.space_group_name_H-M   'P 1'
#
loop_
_entity.id
_entity.type
_entity.pdbx_description
1 polymer ?
#
loop_
_entity_poly.entity_id
_entity_poly.type
_entity_poly.pdbx_seq_one_letter_code
_entity_poly.pdbx_strand_id
1 'polypeptide(L)' 'MRDFNEDYTVFQKALKIEDPWYVIDYELNQNDQILDVYLDFKRGATFACPNCGASHAKVHDI' A
#
# COMPACT_ATOMS: atom_id res chain seq x y z
N MET A 1 -12.31 -12.87 19.78
CA MET A 1 -10.96 -12.79 19.20
C MET A 1 -11.03 -11.62 18.23
N ARG A 2 -10.24 -10.55 18.40
CA ARG A 2 -10.23 -9.46 17.41
C ARG A 2 -9.34 -9.93 16.27
N ASP A 3 -9.91 -10.05 15.08
CA ASP A 3 -9.18 -10.42 13.88
C ASP A 3 -8.33 -9.21 13.47
N PHE A 4 -7.03 -9.26 13.78
CA PHE A 4 -6.04 -8.21 13.42
C PHE A 4 -5.97 -7.90 11.92
N ASN A 5 -6.60 -8.73 11.07
CA ASN A 5 -6.73 -8.50 9.64
C ASN A 5 -7.72 -7.36 9.30
N GLU A 6 -8.60 -6.96 10.22
CA GLU A 6 -9.51 -5.82 10.01
C GLU A 6 -8.79 -4.47 10.10
N ASP A 7 -7.71 -4.37 10.88
CA ASP A 7 -7.06 -3.10 11.22
C ASP A 7 -6.49 -2.39 9.98
N TYR A 8 -5.93 -3.12 9.03
CA TYR A 8 -5.33 -2.52 7.83
C TYR A 8 -6.35 -1.93 6.86
N THR A 9 -7.60 -2.38 6.94
CA THR A 9 -8.67 -1.88 6.07
C THR A 9 -9.01 -0.42 6.35
N VAL A 10 -8.76 0.09 7.57
CA VAL A 10 -9.01 1.50 7.91
C VAL A 10 -8.06 2.42 7.16
N PHE A 11 -6.76 2.09 7.15
CA PHE A 11 -5.74 2.88 6.46
C PHE A 11 -5.97 2.86 4.96
N GLN A 12 -6.31 1.69 4.40
CA GLN A 12 -6.60 1.58 2.98
C GLN A 12 -7.78 2.46 2.56
N LYS A 13 -8.88 2.43 3.31
CA LYS A 13 -10.06 3.26 3.01
C LYS A 13 -9.80 4.75 3.23
N ALA A 14 -9.15 5.11 4.34
CA ALA A 14 -8.92 6.51 4.71
C ALA A 14 -7.93 7.20 3.75
N LEU A 15 -6.88 6.50 3.33
CA LEU A 15 -5.83 7.01 2.46
C LEU A 15 -6.08 6.74 0.96
N LYS A 16 -7.22 6.12 0.62
CA LYS A 16 -7.57 5.70 -0.74
C LYS A 16 -6.48 4.85 -1.40
N ILE A 17 -5.95 3.89 -0.65
CA ILE A 17 -5.02 2.89 -1.18
C ILE A 17 -5.86 1.85 -1.91
N GLU A 18 -5.61 1.72 -3.20
CA GLU A 18 -6.34 0.85 -4.13
C GLU A 18 -5.41 -0.21 -4.73
N ASP A 19 -6.01 -1.24 -5.35
CA ASP A 19 -5.27 -2.26 -6.10
C ASP A 19 -4.29 -1.61 -7.10
N PRO A 20 -3.05 -2.11 -7.22
CA PRO A 20 -2.53 -3.35 -6.64
C PRO A 20 -1.88 -3.22 -5.25
N TRP A 21 -1.95 -2.04 -4.63
CA TRP A 21 -1.36 -1.80 -3.32
C TRP A 21 -2.25 -2.33 -2.18
N TYR A 22 -1.63 -2.84 -1.13
CA TYR A 22 -2.28 -3.17 0.13
C TYR A 22 -1.37 -2.82 1.30
N VAL A 23 -1.97 -2.54 2.46
CA VAL A 23 -1.21 -2.23 3.68
C VAL A 23 -0.72 -3.55 4.30
N ILE A 24 0.57 -3.60 4.62
CA ILE A 24 1.19 -4.76 5.28
C ILE A 24 1.55 -4.49 6.73
N ASP A 25 1.78 -3.23 7.10
CA ASP A 25 2.17 -2.85 8.46
C ASP A 25 1.98 -1.35 8.70
N TYR A 26 2.05 -0.93 9.97
CA TYR A 26 2.12 0.47 10.35
C TYR A 26 2.93 0.65 11.65
N GLU A 27 3.61 1.80 11.78
CA GLU A 27 4.37 2.16 12.96
C GLU A 27 4.07 3.59 13.39
N LEU A 28 3.69 3.78 14.67
CA LEU A 28 3.44 5.10 15.23
C LEU A 28 4.62 5.52 16.11
N ASN A 29 5.44 6.44 15.61
CA ASN A 29 6.44 7.12 16.42
C ASN A 29 5.78 8.30 17.15
N GLN A 30 5.45 8.10 18.43
CA GLN A 30 4.80 9.12 19.25
C GLN A 30 5.69 10.31 19.58
N ASN A 31 7.02 10.11 19.62
CA ASN A 31 7.96 11.19 19.94
C ASN A 31 8.02 12.20 18.80
N ASP A 32 8.06 11.69 17.56
CA ASP A 32 8.12 12.51 16.36
C ASP A 32 6.72 12.83 15.79
N GLN A 33 5.67 12.24 16.38
CA GLN A 33 4.27 12.33 15.92
C GLN A 33 4.09 11.88 14.46
N ILE A 34 4.82 10.84 14.06
CA ILE A 34 4.80 10.29 12.71
C ILE A 34 4.12 8.92 12.72
N LEU A 35 3.22 8.70 11.77
CA LEU A 35 2.65 7.40 11.47
C LEU A 35 3.20 6.93 10.13
N ASP A 36 4.04 5.91 10.17
CA ASP A 36 4.54 5.20 9.00
C ASP A 36 3.55 4.10 8.61
N VAL A 37 3.21 4.01 7.32
CA VAL A 37 2.32 2.98 6.79
C VAL A 37 3.04 2.28 5.65
N TYR A 38 3.23 0.98 5.79
CA TYR A 38 3.98 0.16 4.84
C TYR A 38 3.03 -0.50 3.85
N LEU A 39 3.32 -0.31 2.56
CA LEU A 39 2.53 -0.85 1.45
C LEU A 39 3.32 -1.92 0.70
N ASP A 40 2.59 -2.88 0.17
CA ASP A 40 3.12 -3.93 -0.70
C ASP A 40 2.17 -4.19 -1.88
N PHE A 41 2.63 -4.95 -2.86
CA PHE A 41 1.85 -5.39 -4.01
C PHE A 41 2.17 -6.86 -4.34
N LYS A 42 1.19 -7.56 -4.90
CA LYS A 42 1.39 -8.97 -5.26
C LYS A 42 2.34 -9.08 -6.45
N ARG A 43 3.19 -10.11 -6.44
CA ARG A 43 4.03 -10.45 -7.61
C ARG A 43 3.18 -10.52 -8.88
N GLY A 44 3.67 -9.89 -9.94
CA GLY A 44 2.94 -9.79 -11.21
C GLY A 44 1.89 -8.68 -11.26
N ALA A 45 1.77 -7.85 -10.21
CA ALA A 45 1.01 -6.61 -10.26
C ALA A 45 1.47 -5.73 -11.43
N THR A 46 0.52 -4.95 -11.92
CA THR A 46 0.76 -4.04 -13.03
C THR A 46 0.30 -2.64 -12.66
N PHE A 47 1.03 -1.65 -13.14
CA PHE A 47 0.85 -0.25 -12.79
C PHE A 47 0.63 0.59 -14.04
N ALA A 48 0.02 1.76 -13.86
CA ALA A 48 0.08 2.78 -14.90
C ALA A 48 1.51 3.30 -15.01
N CYS A 49 2.08 3.31 -16.22
CA CYS A 49 3.39 3.91 -16.42
C CYS A 49 3.33 5.41 -16.12
N PRO A 50 4.16 5.96 -15.20
CA PRO A 50 4.09 7.38 -14.85
C PRO A 50 4.53 8.30 -16.00
N ASN A 51 5.26 7.79 -16.98
CA ASN A 51 5.79 8.58 -18.09
C ASN A 51 4.84 8.65 -19.30
N CYS A 52 4.18 7.55 -19.65
CA CYS A 52 3.34 7.47 -20.85
C CYS A 52 1.87 7.13 -20.58
N GLY A 53 1.50 6.82 -19.34
CA GLY A 53 0.13 6.44 -18.97
C GLY A 53 -0.32 5.08 -19.48
N ALA A 54 0.58 4.27 -20.06
CA ALA A 54 0.25 2.91 -20.47
C ALA A 54 -0.27 2.11 -19.27
N SER A 55 -1.48 1.58 -19.40
CA SER A 55 -2.03 0.66 -18.42
C SER A 55 -1.28 -0.67 -18.47
N HIS A 56 -1.23 -1.35 -17.35
CA HIS A 56 -0.66 -2.69 -17.21
C HIS A 56 0.87 -2.82 -17.40
N ALA A 57 1.64 -1.76 -17.10
CA ALA A 57 3.09 -1.87 -17.09
C ALA A 57 3.54 -2.79 -15.94
N LYS A 58 4.44 -3.74 -16.23
CA LYS A 58 5.04 -4.58 -15.19
C LYS A 58 6.00 -3.76 -14.35
N VAL A 59 6.10 -4.09 -13.07
CA VAL A 59 7.16 -3.56 -12.20
C VAL A 59 8.51 -4.00 -12.75
N HIS A 60 9.42 -3.05 -12.87
CA HIS A 60 10.80 -3.33 -13.21
C HIS A 60 11.61 -3.46 -11.91
N ASP A 61 11.82 -4.68 -11.44
CA ASP A 61 12.82 -4.95 -10.41
C ASP A 61 14.20 -4.97 -11.09
N ILE A 62 15.08 -4.03 -10.73
CA ILE A 62 16.49 -3.96 -11.22
C ILE A 62 17.36 -4.81 -10.32
#